data_AF-A0A5N9HV20-F1
#
_entry.id   AF-A0A5N9HV20-F1
#
_cell.length_a   1.000
_cell.length_b   1.000
_cell.length_c   1.000
_cell.angle_alpha   90.00
_cell.angle_beta   90.00
_cell.angle_gamma   90.00
#
_symmetry.space_group_name_H-M   'P 1'
#
loop_
_entity.id
_entity.type
_entity.pdbx_description
1 polymer ?
#
loop_
_entity_poly.entity_id
_entity_poly.type
_entity_poly.pdbx_seq_one_letter_code
_entity_poly.pdbx_strand_id
1 'polypeptide(L)' 'DEALYGLYDGVPLTERGGYVPPLPDVITIFQNPLQDGCRSLEQLKDEVRKTVMHELAHYFGFSDIELQDLGLG' A
#
# COMPACT_ATOMS: atom_id res chain seq x y z
N ASP A 1 17.27 -3.32 -7.84
CA ASP A 1 15.82 -3.43 -8.02
C ASP A 1 15.16 -3.62 -6.68
N GLU A 2 14.40 -2.63 -6.25
CA GLU A 2 13.56 -2.70 -5.05
C GLU A 2 12.30 -3.46 -5.41
N ALA A 3 11.91 -4.44 -4.58
CA ALA A 3 10.79 -5.32 -4.90
C ALA A 3 9.46 -4.58 -4.68
N LEU A 4 8.60 -4.55 -5.71
CA LEU A 4 7.27 -3.97 -5.60
C LEU A 4 6.32 -4.95 -4.90
N TYR A 5 5.91 -4.63 -3.68
CA TYR A 5 5.03 -5.48 -2.86
C TYR A 5 3.54 -5.16 -3.04
N GLY A 6 3.23 -3.91 -3.35
CA GLY A 6 1.89 -3.45 -3.66
C GLY A 6 1.87 -2.32 -4.68
N LEU A 7 0.68 -2.03 -5.21
CA LEU A 7 0.43 -0.88 -6.07
C LEU A 7 -0.98 -0.37 -5.83
N TYR A 8 -1.12 0.89 -5.43
CA TYR A 8 -2.39 1.60 -5.45
C TYR A 8 -2.70 2.14 -6.86
N ASP A 9 -3.86 1.77 -7.40
CA ASP A 9 -4.44 2.28 -8.65
C ASP A 9 -5.73 3.04 -8.31
N GLY A 10 -5.64 4.36 -8.28
CA GLY A 10 -6.73 5.26 -7.90
C GLY A 10 -6.31 6.72 -7.92
N VAL A 11 -7.25 7.62 -7.66
CA VAL A 11 -6.97 9.05 -7.51
C VAL A 11 -6.87 9.37 -6.00
N PRO A 12 -5.72 9.85 -5.50
CA PRO A 12 -5.56 10.23 -4.10
C PRO A 12 -6.69 11.15 -3.62
N LEU A 13 -7.12 11.01 -2.36
CA LEU A 13 -8.24 11.79 -1.84
C LEU A 13 -7.98 13.30 -1.90
N THR A 14 -6.72 13.70 -1.72
CA THR A 14 -6.23 15.08 -1.81
C THR A 14 -6.42 15.70 -3.20
N GLU A 15 -6.47 14.87 -4.25
CA GLU A 15 -6.57 15.27 -5.66
C GLU A 15 -7.96 14.99 -6.26
N ARG A 16 -8.85 14.37 -5.46
CA ARG A 16 -10.16 13.93 -5.91
C ARG A 16 -11.13 15.11 -6.05
N GLY A 17 -11.45 15.48 -7.29
CA GLY A 17 -12.46 16.49 -7.65
C GLY A 17 -13.91 15.98 -7.70
N GLY A 18 -14.84 16.82 -8.16
CA GLY A 18 -16.29 16.53 -8.13
C GLY A 18 -16.81 15.50 -9.15
N TYR A 19 -16.02 15.10 -10.14
CA TYR A 19 -16.35 14.01 -11.06
C TYR A 19 -15.26 12.96 -11.03
N VAL A 20 -15.59 11.78 -10.47
CA VAL A 20 -14.70 10.63 -10.38
C VAL A 20 -15.29 9.52 -11.26
N PRO A 21 -14.53 8.96 -12.22
CA PRO A 21 -14.96 7.80 -12.99
C PRO A 21 -15.30 6.60 -12.07
N PRO A 22 -16.14 5.66 -12.51
CA PRO A 22 -16.81 4.69 -11.63
C PRO A 22 -15.94 3.54 -11.12
N LEU A 23 -14.65 3.48 -11.46
CA LEU A 23 -13.80 2.39 -11.01
C LEU A 23 -13.36 2.66 -9.56
N PRO A 24 -13.55 1.69 -8.65
CA PRO A 24 -13.05 1.84 -7.28
C PRO A 24 -11.53 1.87 -7.30
N ASP A 25 -10.94 2.51 -6.31
CA ASP A 25 -9.50 2.42 -6.11
C ASP A 25 -9.12 0.96 -5.79
N VAL A 26 -8.00 0.51 -6.33
CA VAL A 26 -7.53 -0.88 -6.21
C VAL A 26 -6.14 -0.87 -5.58
N ILE A 27 -5.97 -1.63 -4.50
CA ILE A 27 -4.64 -2.01 -4.01
C ILE A 27 -4.32 -3.40 -4.57
N THR A 28 -3.38 -3.47 -5.50
CA THR A 28 -2.84 -4.73 -6.02
C THR A 28 -1.74 -5.21 -5.06
N ILE A 29 -1.79 -6.48 -4.65
CA ILE A 29 -0.78 -7.10 -3.80
C ILE A 29 -0.02 -8.16 -4.60
N PHE A 30 1.31 -8.07 -4.64
CA PHE A 30 2.15 -9.00 -5.38
C PHE A 30 2.60 -10.15 -4.47
N GLN A 31 1.94 -11.30 -4.63
CA GLN A 31 2.15 -12.46 -3.76
C GLN A 31 3.61 -12.95 -3.73
N ASN A 32 4.23 -13.19 -4.89
CA ASN A 32 5.56 -13.80 -4.94
C ASN A 32 6.63 -12.88 -4.31
N PRO A 33 6.70 -11.57 -4.65
CA PRO A 33 7.62 -10.64 -3.98
C PRO A 33 7.48 -10.60 -2.45
N LEU A 34 6.25 -10.62 -1.93
CA LEU A 34 6.02 -10.65 -0.49
C LEU A 34 6.45 -11.97 0.16
N GLN A 35 6.20 -13.10 -0.52
CA GLN A 35 6.59 -14.42 -0.03
C GLN A 35 8.11 -14.60 0.00
N ASP A 36 8.84 -14.05 -0.98
CA ASP A 36 10.30 -14.13 -1.02
C ASP A 36 10.98 -13.49 0.20
N GLY A 37 10.33 -12.49 0.82
CA GLY A 37 10.79 -11.83 2.04
C GLY A 37 10.36 -12.51 3.35
N CYS A 38 9.41 -13.44 3.32
CA CYS A 38 8.75 -13.98 4.51
C CYS A 38 9.12 -15.45 4.75
N ARG A 39 9.38 -15.81 6.01
CA ARG A 39 9.73 -17.20 6.40
C ARG A 39 8.58 -17.94 7.08
N SER A 40 7.45 -17.29 7.30
CA SER A 40 6.26 -17.90 7.89
C SER A 40 4.98 -17.23 7.39
N LEU A 41 3.86 -17.93 7.53
CA LEU A 41 2.54 -17.38 7.21
C LEU A 41 2.21 -16.16 8.08
N GLU A 42 2.63 -16.16 9.35
CA GLU A 42 2.40 -15.01 10.24
C GLU A 42 3.20 -13.78 9.79
N GLN A 43 4.47 -13.96 9.39
CA GLN A 43 5.25 -12.87 8.78
C GLN A 43 4.60 -12.34 7.50
N LEU A 44 4.12 -13.24 6.64
CA LEU A 44 3.44 -12.84 5.40
C LEU A 44 2.15 -12.04 5.68
N LYS A 45 1.37 -12.44 6.68
CA LYS A 45 0.15 -11.70 7.09
C LYS A 45 0.50 -10.30 7.60
N ASP A 46 1.54 -10.19 8.42
CA ASP A 46 2.00 -8.90 8.92
C ASP A 46 2.47 -8.00 7.78
N GLU A 47 3.18 -8.57 6.80
CA GLU A 47 3.71 -7.79 5.69
C GLU A 47 2.64 -7.34 4.70
N VAL A 48 1.67 -8.21 4.38
CA VAL A 48 0.46 -7.80 3.64
C VAL A 48 -0.28 -6.68 4.38
N ARG A 49 -0.44 -6.80 5.71
CA ARG A 49 -1.11 -5.77 6.51
C ARG A 49 -0.38 -4.43 6.44
N LYS A 50 0.95 -4.43 6.56
CA LYS A 50 1.76 -3.21 6.41
C LYS A 50 1.54 -2.61 5.03
N THR A 51 1.78 -3.37 3.95
CA THR A 51 1.61 -2.87 2.57
C THR A 51 0.24 -2.24 2.33
N VAL A 52 -0.85 -2.84 2.80
CA VAL A 52 -2.18 -2.24 2.67
C VAL A 52 -2.30 -0.92 3.46
N MET A 53 -1.75 -0.86 4.68
CA MET A 53 -1.78 0.36 5.49
C MET A 53 -0.92 1.49 4.89
N HIS A 54 0.24 1.17 4.31
CA HIS A 54 1.08 2.12 3.56
C HIS A 54 0.30 2.76 2.41
N GLU A 55 -0.30 1.95 1.54
CA GLU A 55 -1.06 2.45 0.39
C GLU A 55 -2.30 3.26 0.81
N LEU A 56 -2.99 2.85 1.88
CA LEU A 56 -4.09 3.62 2.45
C LEU A 56 -3.64 4.97 3.02
N ALA A 57 -2.46 5.04 3.65
CA ALA A 57 -1.93 6.28 4.17
C ALA A 57 -1.58 7.25 3.03
N HIS A 58 -0.98 6.77 1.94
CA HIS A 58 -0.76 7.59 0.75
C HIS A 58 -2.06 8.10 0.14
N TYR A 59 -3.11 7.26 0.11
CA TYR A 59 -4.45 7.71 -0.30
C TYR A 59 -4.97 8.89 0.55
N PHE A 60 -4.67 8.92 1.84
CA PHE A 60 -5.00 10.03 2.74
C PHE A 60 -4.00 11.20 2.71
N GLY A 61 -2.92 11.11 1.93
CA GLY A 61 -1.93 12.18 1.75
C GLY A 61 -0.76 12.15 2.72
N PHE A 62 -0.51 11.03 3.41
CA PHE A 62 0.69 10.85 4.24
C PHE A 62 1.93 10.61 3.37
N SER A 63 3.05 11.19 3.79
CA SER A 63 4.37 11.00 3.19
C SER A 63 5.11 9.78 3.74
N ASP A 64 6.13 9.29 3.02
CA ASP A 64 6.98 8.17 3.46
C ASP A 64 7.64 8.42 4.82
N ILE A 65 7.97 9.68 5.12
CA ILE A 65 8.61 10.07 6.40
C ILE A 65 7.61 9.88 7.55
N GLU A 66 6.36 10.35 7.37
CA GLU A 66 5.31 10.17 8.38
C GLU A 66 4.98 8.69 8.60
N LEU A 67 5.07 7.90 7.54
CA LEU A 67 4.86 6.45 7.58
C LEU A 67 5.98 5.70 8.32
N GLN A 68 7.25 6.08 8.10
CA GLN A 68 8.38 5.55 8.89
C GLN A 68 8.21 5.83 10.38
N ASP A 69 7.80 7.03 10.77
CA ASP A 69 7.56 7.41 12.16
C ASP A 69 6.43 6.61 12.82
N LEU A 70 5.48 6.10 12.02
CA LEU A 70 4.37 5.24 12.45
C LEU A 70 4.74 3.74 12.47
N GLY A 71 5.96 3.37 12.08
CA GLY A 71 6.39 1.97 11.96
C GLY A 71 5.73 1.23 10.78
N LEU A 72 5.22 1.99 9.83
CA LEU A 72 4.68 1.56 8.54
C LEU A 72 5.63 2.08 7.46
N GLY A 73 6.95 1.93 7.64
CA GLY A 73 7.99 2.25 6.67
C GLY A 73 8.38 1.00 5.91
#